data_AF-A0A1M7JRR6-F1
#
_entry.id   AF-A0A1M7JRR6-F1
#
_cell.length_a   1.000
_cell.length_b   1.000
_cell.length_c   1.000
_cell.angle_alpha   90.00
_cell.angle_beta   90.00
_cell.angle_gamma   90.00
#
_symmetry.space_group_name_H-M   'P 1'
#
loop_
_entity.id
_entity.type
_entity.pdbx_description
1 polymer ?
#
loop_
_entity_poly.entity_id
_entity_poly.type
_entity_poly.pdbx_seq_one_letter_code
_entity_poly.pdbx_strand_id
1 'polypeptide(L)'
;MPAYKRILLKLSGEALMGDDAYGINRATIVRMVREVQEVTQLGCEVAVVIGGGNIFRGVAGGAVGMDRATADYMGMLATVMNSLALADTMRQEGMTARVMSAISIEQVVEPYVRPKALQYLEEGKVVIFAAGTGNPFFTTDTAAALRGAEMGAEIVLKATKVDGVYSADPKKDPSATRYSQISFDEAITRNLQVLDATAFALCRDQKLPIKVFSIFKAGALKRVVMGEDEGTLVHV
;
A
#
# COMPACT_ATOMS: atom_id res chain seq x y z
N MET A 1 -17.74 5.75 -14.83
CA MET A 1 -17.68 5.69 -13.36
C MET A 1 -16.69 4.60 -12.98
N PRO A 2 -15.92 4.76 -11.90
CA PRO A 2 -14.97 3.73 -11.46
C PRO A 2 -15.70 2.43 -11.08
N ALA A 3 -15.05 1.29 -11.27
CA ALA A 3 -15.58 -0.01 -10.87
C ALA A 3 -15.59 -0.19 -9.34
N TYR A 4 -14.77 0.58 -8.63
CA TYR A 4 -14.69 0.64 -7.18
C TYR A 4 -14.90 2.08 -6.71
N LYS A 5 -15.88 2.30 -5.85
CA LYS A 5 -16.10 3.56 -5.13
C LYS A 5 -14.97 3.83 -4.13
N ARG A 6 -14.53 2.81 -3.37
CA ARG A 6 -13.51 2.98 -2.32
C ARG A 6 -12.43 1.91 -2.42
N ILE A 7 -11.18 2.35 -2.44
CA ILE A 7 -10.00 1.46 -2.52
C ILE A 7 -9.04 1.70 -1.37
N LEU A 8 -8.26 0.67 -1.03
CA LEU A 8 -7.03 0.85 -0.26
C LEU A 8 -5.81 0.55 -1.14
N LEU A 9 -5.02 1.57 -1.42
CA LEU A 9 -3.76 1.46 -2.15
C LEU A 9 -2.60 1.22 -1.18
N LYS A 10 -1.98 0.06 -1.27
CA LYS A 10 -0.75 -0.27 -0.54
C LYS A 10 0.46 -0.04 -1.42
N LEU A 11 1.28 0.93 -1.02
CA LEU A 11 2.57 1.25 -1.64
C LEU A 11 3.72 0.61 -0.84
N SER A 12 4.68 0.01 -1.54
CA SER A 12 5.96 -0.32 -0.90
C SER A 12 6.76 0.96 -0.65
N GLY A 13 7.45 1.07 0.49
CA GLY A 13 8.37 2.18 0.73
C GLY A 13 9.48 2.23 -0.32
N GLU A 14 9.98 1.06 -0.74
CA GLU A 14 10.98 0.97 -1.82
C GLU A 14 10.50 1.54 -3.14
N ALA A 15 9.19 1.60 -3.36
CA ALA A 15 8.65 2.13 -4.60
C ALA A 15 8.93 3.65 -4.71
N LEU A 16 9.17 4.35 -3.59
CA LEU A 16 9.55 5.76 -3.57
C LEU A 16 11.02 6.02 -3.93
N MET A 17 11.87 5.00 -3.97
CA MET A 17 13.31 5.19 -4.19
C MET A 17 13.64 5.53 -5.65
N GLY A 18 12.77 5.21 -6.61
CA GLY A 18 13.13 5.31 -8.02
C GLY A 18 14.43 4.53 -8.31
N ASP A 19 15.39 5.21 -8.92
CA ASP A 19 16.74 4.69 -9.19
C ASP A 19 17.74 4.97 -8.06
N ASP A 20 17.31 5.64 -6.98
CA ASP A 20 18.18 5.97 -5.85
C ASP A 20 18.42 4.76 -4.92
N ALA A 21 19.57 4.77 -4.24
CA ALA A 21 19.96 3.69 -3.32
C ALA A 21 19.20 3.72 -1.97
N TYR A 22 18.65 4.87 -1.58
CA TYR A 22 17.85 5.04 -0.36
C TYR A 22 17.01 6.34 -0.43
N GLY A 23 16.05 6.50 0.47
CA GLY A 23 15.31 7.76 0.63
C GLY A 23 14.08 7.90 -0.27
N ILE A 24 13.76 9.13 -0.68
CA ILE A 24 12.54 9.47 -1.44
C ILE A 24 12.95 10.23 -2.70
N ASN A 25 12.76 9.61 -3.85
CA ASN A 25 13.04 10.20 -5.14
C ASN A 25 11.90 11.13 -5.57
N ARG A 26 12.23 12.40 -5.83
CA ARG A 26 11.24 13.45 -6.14
C ARG A 26 10.41 13.14 -7.38
N ALA A 27 11.04 12.71 -8.48
CA ALA A 27 10.32 12.41 -9.71
C ALA A 27 9.34 11.24 -9.50
N THR A 28 9.77 10.24 -8.73
CA THR A 28 8.98 9.05 -8.45
C THR A 28 7.76 9.35 -7.58
N ILE A 29 7.92 10.10 -6.49
CA ILE A 29 6.79 10.45 -5.61
C ILE A 29 5.78 11.36 -6.32
N VAL A 30 6.23 12.33 -7.13
CA VAL A 30 5.34 13.19 -7.94
C VAL A 30 4.54 12.36 -8.94
N ARG A 31 5.19 11.42 -9.64
CA ARG A 31 4.49 10.53 -10.57
C ARG A 31 3.42 9.68 -9.87
N MET A 32 3.73 9.13 -8.69
CA MET A 32 2.75 8.35 -7.92
C MET A 32 1.57 9.21 -7.45
N VAL A 33 1.83 10.43 -7.00
CA VAL A 33 0.78 11.36 -6.60
C VAL A 33 -0.16 11.66 -7.78
N ARG A 34 0.39 11.84 -8.98
CA ARG A 34 -0.43 12.05 -10.20
C ARG A 34 -1.31 10.85 -10.56
N GLU A 35 -0.81 9.62 -10.42
CA GLU A 35 -1.63 8.42 -10.60
C GLU A 35 -2.79 8.37 -9.59
N VAL A 36 -2.55 8.74 -8.33
CA VAL A 36 -3.62 8.84 -7.32
C VAL A 36 -4.59 9.97 -7.66
N GLN A 37 -4.08 11.12 -8.12
CA GLN A 37 -4.88 12.27 -8.54
C GLN A 37 -5.88 11.88 -9.62
N GLU A 38 -5.41 11.19 -10.68
CA GLU A 38 -6.27 10.74 -11.79
C GLU A 38 -7.44 9.89 -11.29
N VAL A 39 -7.20 9.01 -10.32
CA VAL A 39 -8.25 8.16 -9.75
C VAL A 39 -9.19 8.93 -8.84
N THR A 40 -8.69 9.83 -7.99
CA THR A 40 -9.55 10.66 -7.14
C THR A 40 -10.45 11.59 -7.95
N GLN A 41 -9.98 12.10 -9.09
CA GLN A 41 -10.77 12.93 -10.01
C GLN A 41 -11.93 12.17 -10.66
N LEU A 42 -11.89 10.84 -10.68
CA LEU A 42 -13.00 9.98 -11.12
C LEU A 42 -14.07 9.78 -10.03
N GLY A 43 -13.89 10.37 -8.84
CA GLY A 43 -14.77 10.21 -7.68
C GLY A 43 -14.48 8.95 -6.85
N CYS A 44 -13.32 8.31 -7.05
CA CYS A 44 -12.89 7.18 -6.25
C CYS A 44 -12.28 7.67 -4.91
N GLU A 45 -12.75 7.12 -3.81
CA GLU A 45 -12.25 7.38 -2.46
C GLU A 45 -10.99 6.55 -2.20
N VAL A 46 -9.87 7.21 -1.92
CA VAL A 46 -8.56 6.54 -1.84
C VAL A 46 -7.99 6.59 -0.43
N ALA A 47 -7.87 5.42 0.20
CA ALA A 47 -7.02 5.19 1.35
C ALA A 47 -5.63 4.72 0.89
N VAL A 48 -4.57 5.13 1.60
CA VAL A 48 -3.19 4.73 1.29
C VAL A 48 -2.50 4.16 2.52
N VAL A 49 -1.78 3.05 2.34
CA VAL A 49 -0.78 2.55 3.30
C VAL A 49 0.57 2.53 2.59
N ILE A 50 1.61 3.08 3.21
CA ILE A 50 2.95 3.09 2.64
C ILE A 50 3.98 2.43 3.56
N GLY A 51 4.80 1.53 3.00
CA GLY A 51 5.90 0.89 3.72
C GLY A 51 7.05 1.86 4.02
N GLY A 52 7.97 1.47 4.93
CA GLY A 52 9.11 2.29 5.35
C GLY A 52 10.49 1.82 4.83
N GLY A 53 10.51 0.79 3.97
CA GLY A 53 11.74 0.07 3.60
C GLY A 53 12.82 0.92 2.94
N ASN A 54 12.46 2.00 2.25
CA ASN A 54 13.37 2.95 1.61
C ASN A 54 14.21 3.78 2.60
N ILE A 55 13.68 4.03 3.81
CA ILE A 55 14.37 4.75 4.88
C ILE A 55 15.00 3.73 5.83
N PHE A 56 14.25 2.70 6.21
CA PHE A 56 14.73 1.67 7.14
C PHE A 56 15.97 0.93 6.60
N ARG A 57 16.06 0.71 5.28
CA ARG A 57 17.26 0.12 4.65
C ARG A 57 18.53 0.95 4.90
N GLY A 58 18.42 2.28 4.93
CA GLY A 58 19.57 3.17 5.22
C GLY A 58 20.10 3.02 6.64
N VAL A 59 19.28 2.55 7.58
CA VAL A 59 19.66 2.31 8.98
C VAL A 59 19.81 0.83 9.32
N ALA A 60 19.51 -0.08 8.38
CA ALA A 60 19.50 -1.53 8.61
C ALA A 60 20.86 -2.07 9.06
N GLY A 61 21.97 -1.50 8.57
CA GLY A 61 23.32 -1.85 9.03
C GLY A 61 23.56 -1.53 10.51
N GLY A 62 22.95 -0.47 11.03
CA GLY A 62 23.00 -0.12 12.46
C GLY A 62 21.97 -0.87 13.32
N ALA A 63 21.02 -1.58 12.70
CA ALA A 63 20.03 -2.40 13.39
C ALA A 63 20.47 -3.87 13.57
N VAL A 64 21.68 -4.23 13.11
CA VAL A 64 22.21 -5.58 13.30
C VAL A 64 22.40 -5.85 14.80
N GLY A 65 21.76 -6.91 15.32
CA GLY A 65 21.77 -7.25 16.75
C GLY A 65 20.75 -6.47 17.59
N MET A 66 19.93 -5.62 16.98
CA MET A 66 18.85 -4.91 17.67
C MET A 66 17.70 -5.86 18.03
N ASP A 67 17.05 -5.57 19.16
CA ASP A 67 15.78 -6.21 19.49
C ASP A 67 14.74 -6.01 18.37
N ARG A 68 14.01 -7.08 18.06
CA ARG A 68 13.07 -7.09 16.93
C ARG A 68 11.98 -6.03 17.07
N ALA A 69 11.44 -5.84 18.26
CA ALA A 69 10.38 -4.86 18.47
C ALA A 69 10.88 -3.43 18.28
N THR A 70 12.09 -3.14 18.74
CA THR A 70 12.76 -1.84 18.52
C THR A 70 12.95 -1.56 17.03
N ALA A 71 13.43 -2.55 16.27
CA ALA A 71 13.59 -2.43 14.82
C ALA A 71 12.26 -2.17 14.10
N ASP A 72 11.18 -2.85 14.51
CA ASP A 72 9.84 -2.62 13.94
C ASP A 72 9.31 -1.21 14.27
N TYR A 73 9.58 -0.66 15.46
CA TYR A 73 9.26 0.75 15.78
C TYR A 73 9.98 1.74 14.86
N MET A 74 11.27 1.52 14.58
CA MET A 74 12.00 2.34 13.61
C MET A 74 11.38 2.23 12.21
N GLY A 75 10.97 1.01 11.81
CA GLY A 75 10.23 0.79 10.57
C GLY A 75 8.90 1.55 10.53
N MET A 76 8.14 1.57 11.63
CA MET A 76 6.90 2.33 11.75
C MET A 76 7.14 3.84 11.65
N LEU A 77 8.18 4.38 12.28
CA LEU A 77 8.55 5.80 12.12
C LEU A 77 8.95 6.13 10.68
N ALA A 78 9.64 5.22 9.97
CA ALA A 78 9.93 5.39 8.55
C ALA A 78 8.65 5.49 7.70
N THR A 79 7.58 4.75 8.04
CA THR A 79 6.28 4.91 7.34
C THR A 79 5.65 6.28 7.60
N VAL A 80 5.84 6.86 8.80
CA VAL A 80 5.37 8.22 9.12
C VAL A 80 6.10 9.25 8.26
N MET A 81 7.43 9.14 8.14
CA MET A 81 8.22 10.02 7.28
C MET A 81 7.76 9.97 5.81
N ASN A 82 7.54 8.77 5.27
CA ASN A 82 7.02 8.61 3.92
C ASN A 82 5.60 9.19 3.75
N SER A 83 4.75 9.02 4.76
CA SER A 83 3.38 9.54 4.74
C SER A 83 3.33 11.06 4.72
N LEU A 84 4.22 11.71 5.48
CA LEU A 84 4.38 13.17 5.47
C LEU A 84 4.87 13.68 4.11
N ALA A 85 5.88 13.02 3.53
CA ALA A 85 6.38 13.37 2.20
C ALA A 85 5.31 13.20 1.11
N LEU A 86 4.52 12.12 1.20
CA LEU A 86 3.41 11.88 0.27
C LEU A 86 2.31 12.93 0.41
N ALA A 87 1.92 13.28 1.64
CA ALA A 87 0.92 14.30 1.90
C ALA A 87 1.35 15.69 1.42
N ASP A 88 2.61 16.06 1.63
CA ASP A 88 3.13 17.34 1.14
C ASP A 88 3.20 17.37 -0.39
N THR A 89 3.62 16.28 -1.03
CA THR A 89 3.63 16.17 -2.50
C THR A 89 2.20 16.24 -3.05
N MET A 90 1.23 15.57 -2.42
CA MET A 90 -0.19 15.68 -2.76
C MET A 90 -0.69 17.13 -2.68
N ARG A 91 -0.31 17.86 -1.61
CA ARG A 91 -0.63 19.28 -1.45
C ARG A 91 -0.05 20.13 -2.58
N GLN A 92 1.21 19.89 -2.95
CA GLN A 92 1.87 20.61 -4.05
C GLN A 92 1.20 20.37 -5.41
N GLU A 93 0.68 19.16 -5.65
CA GLU A 93 -0.09 18.82 -6.87
C GLU A 93 -1.59 19.18 -6.76
N GLY A 94 -1.99 19.94 -5.73
CA GLY A 94 -3.36 20.47 -5.58
C GLY A 94 -4.38 19.51 -4.97
N MET A 95 -3.94 18.40 -4.38
CA MET A 95 -4.78 17.45 -3.66
C MET A 95 -4.83 17.75 -2.17
N THR A 96 -5.91 17.33 -1.51
CA THR A 96 -5.99 17.36 -0.04
C THR A 96 -5.82 15.96 0.52
N ALA A 97 -4.77 15.78 1.33
CA ALA A 97 -4.51 14.54 2.06
C ALA A 97 -4.58 14.75 3.58
N ARG A 98 -4.86 13.66 4.31
CA ARG A 98 -4.81 13.60 5.78
C ARG A 98 -4.00 12.39 6.21
N VAL A 99 -2.94 12.64 6.97
CA VAL A 99 -2.10 11.57 7.53
C VAL A 99 -2.62 11.21 8.92
N MET A 100 -2.89 9.92 9.12
CA MET A 100 -3.33 9.37 10.40
C MET A 100 -2.39 8.25 10.83
N SER A 101 -1.92 8.29 12.07
CA SER A 101 -0.92 7.33 12.58
C SER A 101 -1.53 6.36 13.58
N ALA A 102 -1.12 5.09 13.50
CA ALA A 102 -1.44 4.08 14.51
C ALA A 102 -0.69 4.30 15.85
N ILE A 103 0.43 5.02 15.82
CA ILE A 103 1.17 5.46 17.01
C ILE A 103 0.95 6.95 17.19
N SER A 104 0.58 7.39 18.40
CA SER A 104 0.43 8.82 18.71
C SER A 104 1.77 9.54 18.64
N ILE A 105 1.87 10.53 17.76
CA ILE A 105 3.02 11.42 17.63
C ILE A 105 2.46 12.85 17.65
N GLU A 106 2.38 13.40 18.86
CA GLU A 106 1.81 14.72 19.10
C GLU A 106 2.52 15.79 18.25
N GLN A 107 1.77 16.82 17.84
CA GLN A 107 2.22 17.92 16.99
C GLN A 107 2.58 17.56 15.53
N VAL A 108 2.79 16.28 15.19
CA VAL A 108 3.28 15.87 13.86
C VAL A 108 2.17 15.27 12.98
N VAL A 109 1.42 14.28 13.50
CA VAL A 109 0.39 13.55 12.74
C VAL A 109 -0.85 13.31 13.57
N GLU A 110 -2.02 13.30 12.92
CA GLU A 110 -3.28 12.99 13.61
C GLU A 110 -3.26 11.53 14.10
N PRO A 111 -3.75 11.22 15.32
CA PRO A 111 -3.97 9.84 15.71
C PRO A 111 -5.07 9.21 14.86
N TYR A 112 -4.95 7.92 14.56
CA TYR A 112 -5.99 7.19 13.84
C TYR A 112 -7.29 7.14 14.64
N VAL A 113 -8.36 7.66 14.02
CA VAL A 113 -9.74 7.64 14.54
C VAL A 113 -10.67 7.25 13.40
N ARG A 114 -11.24 6.04 13.45
CA ARG A 114 -12.00 5.44 12.36
C ARG A 114 -13.12 6.35 11.80
N PRO A 115 -14.04 6.92 12.61
CA PRO A 115 -15.09 7.78 12.08
C PRO A 115 -14.56 8.99 11.31
N LYS A 116 -13.44 9.57 11.76
CA LYS A 116 -12.81 10.73 11.13
C LYS A 116 -12.16 10.37 9.79
N ALA A 117 -11.53 9.20 9.71
CA ALA A 117 -10.98 8.68 8.46
C ALA A 117 -12.07 8.47 7.40
N LEU A 118 -13.20 7.89 7.79
CA LEU A 118 -14.36 7.70 6.90
C LEU A 118 -14.91 9.04 6.40
N GLN A 119 -15.10 10.00 7.30
CA GLN A 119 -15.53 11.35 6.94
C GLN A 119 -14.58 11.99 5.91
N TYR A 120 -13.26 11.89 6.12
CA TYR A 120 -12.29 12.45 5.17
C TYR A 120 -12.38 11.80 3.79
N LEU A 121 -12.56 10.48 3.71
CA LEU A 121 -12.75 9.77 2.44
C LEU A 121 -14.03 10.25 1.72
N GLU A 122 -15.14 10.38 2.46
CA GLU A 122 -16.44 10.85 1.93
C GLU A 122 -16.38 12.32 1.45
N GLU A 123 -15.53 13.14 2.07
CA GLU A 123 -15.23 14.52 1.64
C GLU A 123 -14.29 14.58 0.42
N GLY A 124 -13.89 13.43 -0.15
CA GLY A 124 -12.99 13.35 -1.31
C GLY A 124 -11.52 13.60 -0.98
N LYS A 125 -11.12 13.55 0.30
CA LYS A 125 -9.73 13.66 0.72
C LYS A 125 -9.06 12.29 0.65
N VAL A 126 -7.77 12.28 0.30
CA VAL A 126 -6.95 11.06 0.43
C VAL A 126 -6.59 10.86 1.90
N VAL A 127 -6.79 9.65 2.44
CA VAL A 127 -6.36 9.31 3.80
C VAL A 127 -5.13 8.43 3.74
N ILE A 128 -4.04 8.85 4.37
CA ILE A 128 -2.77 8.11 4.42
C ILE A 128 -2.59 7.55 5.83
N PHE A 129 -2.54 6.23 5.95
CA PHE A 129 -2.32 5.53 7.21
C PHE A 129 -0.84 5.24 7.43
N ALA A 130 -0.31 5.80 8.51
CA ALA A 130 1.07 5.67 8.96
C ALA A 130 1.18 4.76 10.19
N ALA A 131 2.42 4.35 10.49
CA ALA A 131 2.80 3.46 11.60
C ALA A 131 2.15 2.06 11.54
N GLY A 132 1.70 1.61 10.36
CA GLY A 132 1.18 0.26 10.16
C GLY A 132 0.01 -0.08 11.10
N THR A 133 0.14 -1.20 11.81
CA THR A 133 -0.84 -1.63 12.84
C THR A 133 -0.58 -1.00 14.20
N GLY A 134 0.52 -0.26 14.37
CA GLY A 134 1.01 0.25 15.65
C GLY A 134 1.69 -0.82 16.53
N ASN A 135 1.77 -2.07 16.06
CA ASN A 135 2.29 -3.19 16.81
C ASN A 135 3.51 -3.80 16.09
N PRO A 136 4.59 -4.14 16.82
CA PRO A 136 5.68 -4.94 16.30
C PRO A 136 5.23 -6.31 15.76
N PHE A 137 6.09 -6.98 14.99
CA PHE A 137 5.86 -8.29 14.37
C PHE A 137 4.82 -8.34 13.23
N PHE A 138 4.15 -7.23 12.93
CA PHE A 138 3.23 -7.13 11.80
C PHE A 138 3.86 -6.36 10.62
N THR A 139 3.42 -6.71 9.42
CA THR A 139 3.91 -6.03 8.21
C THR A 139 2.99 -4.89 7.80
N THR A 140 3.44 -4.09 6.83
CA THR A 140 2.59 -3.08 6.17
C THR A 140 1.52 -3.70 5.27
N ASP A 141 1.67 -4.95 4.85
CA ASP A 141 0.61 -5.69 4.15
C ASP A 141 -0.52 -6.03 5.15
N THR A 142 -0.19 -6.39 6.41
CA THR A 142 -1.20 -6.59 7.46
C THR A 142 -1.95 -5.29 7.76
N ALA A 143 -1.24 -4.16 7.84
CA ALA A 143 -1.87 -2.86 8.04
C ALA A 143 -2.80 -2.48 6.89
N ALA A 144 -2.44 -2.80 5.65
CA ALA A 144 -3.28 -2.58 4.48
C ALA A 144 -4.56 -3.43 4.50
N ALA A 145 -4.45 -4.71 4.86
CA ALA A 145 -5.62 -5.57 5.04
C ALA A 145 -6.55 -5.04 6.16
N LEU A 146 -5.98 -4.69 7.31
CA LEU A 146 -6.72 -4.14 8.45
C LEU A 146 -7.45 -2.83 8.11
N ARG A 147 -6.73 -1.84 7.60
CA ARG A 147 -7.32 -0.54 7.25
C ARG A 147 -8.29 -0.65 6.09
N GLY A 148 -8.05 -1.58 5.16
CA GLY A 148 -8.94 -1.84 4.03
C GLY A 148 -10.30 -2.32 4.52
N ALA A 149 -10.30 -3.31 5.41
CA ALA A 149 -11.51 -3.82 6.05
C ALA A 149 -12.22 -2.74 6.89
N GLU A 150 -11.48 -2.01 7.74
CA GLU A 150 -12.06 -0.98 8.61
C GLU A 150 -12.70 0.17 7.82
N MET A 151 -12.08 0.57 6.71
CA MET A 151 -12.59 1.61 5.82
C MET A 151 -13.70 1.10 4.89
N GLY A 152 -14.01 -0.19 4.88
CA GLY A 152 -14.96 -0.75 3.90
C GLY A 152 -14.50 -0.53 2.47
N ALA A 153 -13.20 -0.66 2.22
CA ALA A 153 -12.68 -0.67 0.86
C ALA A 153 -13.23 -1.89 0.11
N GLU A 154 -13.57 -1.71 -1.16
CA GLU A 154 -14.07 -2.79 -2.01
C GLU A 154 -12.93 -3.68 -2.52
N ILE A 155 -11.69 -3.17 -2.49
CA ILE A 155 -10.50 -3.89 -2.91
C ILE A 155 -9.22 -3.31 -2.28
N VAL A 156 -8.25 -4.18 -1.97
CA VAL A 156 -6.88 -3.80 -1.60
C VAL A 156 -5.99 -3.88 -2.83
N LEU A 157 -5.42 -2.74 -3.24
CA LEU A 157 -4.51 -2.66 -4.38
C LEU A 157 -3.06 -2.72 -3.87
N LYS A 158 -2.40 -3.85 -4.06
CA LYS A 158 -0.99 -4.02 -3.72
C LYS A 158 -0.12 -3.61 -4.92
N ALA A 159 0.46 -2.41 -4.83
CA ALA A 159 1.44 -1.93 -5.79
C ALA A 159 2.80 -2.60 -5.56
N THR A 160 3.32 -3.28 -6.58
CA THR A 160 4.62 -3.96 -6.53
C THR A 160 5.52 -3.59 -7.70
N LYS A 161 6.74 -4.15 -7.73
CA LYS A 161 7.67 -4.03 -8.86
C LYS A 161 7.31 -4.98 -10.02
N VAL A 162 6.63 -6.09 -9.72
CA VAL A 162 6.11 -7.03 -10.72
C VAL A 162 4.64 -6.69 -11.02
N ASP A 163 4.15 -7.13 -12.16
CA ASP A 163 2.82 -6.78 -12.68
C ASP A 163 1.75 -7.83 -12.36
N GLY A 164 1.95 -8.66 -11.33
CA GLY A 164 0.98 -9.66 -10.90
C GLY A 164 1.57 -10.73 -9.98
N VAL A 165 0.77 -11.77 -9.75
CA VAL A 165 1.16 -13.01 -9.09
C VAL A 165 1.57 -14.01 -10.16
N TYR A 166 2.69 -14.67 -9.95
CA TYR A 166 3.28 -15.63 -10.89
C TYR A 166 3.40 -17.00 -10.24
N SER A 167 3.48 -18.06 -11.06
CA SER A 167 3.73 -19.43 -10.61
C SER A 167 5.11 -19.60 -9.94
N ALA A 168 6.09 -18.78 -10.33
CA ALA A 168 7.43 -18.71 -9.76
C ALA A 168 7.97 -17.27 -9.87
N ASP A 169 9.14 -16.97 -9.31
CA ASP A 169 9.78 -15.65 -9.47
C ASP A 169 10.19 -15.45 -10.94
N PRO A 170 9.55 -14.53 -11.70
CA PRO A 170 9.80 -14.38 -13.14
C PRO A 170 11.20 -13.84 -13.45
N LYS A 171 11.96 -13.36 -12.45
CA LYS A 171 13.36 -12.97 -12.64
C LYS A 171 14.32 -14.15 -12.54
N LYS A 172 13.89 -15.27 -11.94
CA LYS A 172 14.70 -16.46 -11.72
C LYS A 172 14.27 -17.63 -12.59
N ASP A 173 12.98 -17.70 -12.90
CA ASP A 173 12.38 -18.77 -13.69
C ASP A 173 11.71 -18.18 -14.95
N PRO A 174 12.28 -18.40 -16.14
CA PRO A 174 11.71 -17.92 -17.40
C PRO A 174 10.40 -18.63 -17.78
N SER A 175 10.07 -19.75 -17.14
CA SER A 175 8.79 -20.45 -17.34
C SER A 175 7.67 -19.92 -16.44
N ALA A 176 7.95 -18.93 -15.59
CA ALA A 176 6.96 -18.34 -14.69
C ALA A 176 5.79 -17.73 -15.49
N THR A 177 4.58 -18.20 -15.19
CA THR A 177 3.34 -17.74 -15.81
C THR A 177 2.56 -16.85 -14.86
N ARG A 178 2.14 -15.67 -15.33
CA ARG A 178 1.29 -14.74 -14.58
C ARG A 178 -0.15 -15.24 -14.53
N TYR A 179 -0.78 -15.21 -13.37
CA TYR A 179 -2.22 -15.45 -13.23
C TYR A 179 -2.99 -14.15 -13.52
N SER A 180 -4.11 -14.21 -14.25
CA SER A 180 -5.04 -13.07 -14.37
C SER A 180 -5.97 -12.99 -13.15
N GLN A 181 -6.46 -14.13 -12.70
CA GLN A 181 -7.29 -14.31 -11.51
C GLN A 181 -6.87 -15.59 -10.77
N ILE A 182 -7.01 -15.59 -9.45
CA ILE A 182 -6.75 -16.76 -8.60
C ILE A 182 -7.58 -16.66 -7.31
N SER A 183 -8.07 -17.79 -6.79
CA SER A 183 -8.78 -17.77 -5.51
C SER A 183 -7.80 -17.72 -4.32
N PHE A 184 -8.29 -17.27 -3.16
CA PHE A 184 -7.51 -17.34 -1.91
C PHE A 184 -7.03 -18.76 -1.61
N ASP A 185 -7.90 -19.76 -1.79
CA ASP A 185 -7.58 -21.16 -1.50
C ASP A 185 -6.57 -21.76 -2.50
N GLU A 186 -6.66 -21.40 -3.78
CA GLU A 186 -5.68 -21.83 -4.78
C GLU A 186 -4.31 -21.21 -4.50
N ALA A 187 -4.25 -19.93 -4.17
CA ALA A 187 -3.00 -19.26 -3.82
C ALA A 187 -2.33 -19.88 -2.57
N ILE A 188 -3.11 -20.29 -1.56
CA ILE A 188 -2.61 -21.04 -0.38
C ILE A 188 -2.08 -22.41 -0.80
N THR A 189 -2.88 -23.17 -1.57
CA THR A 189 -2.53 -24.53 -2.00
C THR A 189 -1.24 -24.55 -2.81
N ARG A 190 -1.03 -23.51 -3.64
CA ARG A 190 0.17 -23.32 -4.46
C ARG A 190 1.31 -22.58 -3.76
N ASN A 191 1.14 -22.19 -2.49
CA ASN A 191 2.12 -21.44 -1.70
C ASN A 191 2.61 -20.13 -2.39
N LEU A 192 1.69 -19.41 -3.05
CA LEU A 192 2.02 -18.19 -3.79
C LEU A 192 2.21 -17.01 -2.84
N GLN A 193 3.28 -16.26 -3.07
CA GLN A 193 3.66 -15.11 -2.23
C GLN A 193 2.88 -13.84 -2.62
N VAL A 194 1.61 -13.75 -2.22
CA VAL A 194 0.75 -12.59 -2.51
C VAL A 194 0.91 -11.49 -1.44
N LEU A 195 0.74 -11.84 -0.17
CA LEU A 195 0.96 -11.01 1.03
C LEU A 195 1.65 -11.89 2.08
N ASP A 196 2.02 -11.34 3.24
CA ASP A 196 2.30 -12.20 4.40
C ASP A 196 1.05 -12.99 4.81
N ALA A 197 1.26 -14.14 5.45
CA ALA A 197 0.18 -15.07 5.78
C ALA A 197 -0.93 -14.44 6.64
N THR A 198 -0.57 -13.55 7.57
CA THR A 198 -1.53 -12.88 8.45
C THR A 198 -2.41 -11.91 7.67
N ALA A 199 -1.80 -11.08 6.83
CA ALA A 199 -2.54 -10.17 5.95
C ALA A 199 -3.43 -10.92 4.95
N PHE A 200 -2.93 -12.03 4.41
CA PHE A 200 -3.65 -12.85 3.45
C PHE A 200 -4.89 -13.51 4.09
N ALA A 201 -4.73 -14.09 5.29
CA ALA A 201 -5.84 -14.66 6.06
C ALA A 201 -6.89 -13.59 6.40
N LEU A 202 -6.45 -12.41 6.83
CA LEU A 202 -7.37 -11.31 7.15
C LEU A 202 -8.20 -10.88 5.92
N CYS A 203 -7.56 -10.71 4.75
CA CYS A 203 -8.30 -10.39 3.52
C CYS A 203 -9.30 -11.48 3.14
N ARG A 204 -8.90 -12.76 3.22
CA ARG A 204 -9.78 -13.89 2.92
C ARG A 204 -11.00 -13.91 3.83
N ASP A 205 -10.78 -13.83 5.14
CA ASP A 205 -11.85 -13.94 6.15
C ASP A 205 -12.84 -12.76 6.07
N GLN A 206 -12.36 -11.58 5.66
CA GLN A 206 -13.19 -10.40 5.39
C GLN A 206 -13.77 -10.36 3.98
N LYS A 207 -13.50 -11.39 3.15
CA LYS A 207 -13.88 -11.43 1.72
C LYS A 207 -13.42 -10.19 0.95
N LEU A 208 -12.29 -9.63 1.34
CA LEU A 208 -11.72 -8.41 0.79
C LEU A 208 -10.76 -8.78 -0.35
N PRO A 209 -11.14 -8.57 -1.63
CA PRO A 209 -10.29 -8.95 -2.75
C PRO A 209 -9.00 -8.14 -2.77
N ILE A 210 -7.97 -8.71 -3.40
CA ILE A 210 -6.67 -8.08 -3.57
C ILE A 210 -6.38 -7.97 -5.07
N LYS A 211 -5.91 -6.81 -5.53
CA LYS A 211 -5.28 -6.69 -6.85
C LYS A 211 -3.79 -6.48 -6.69
N VAL A 212 -2.98 -7.37 -7.25
CA VAL A 212 -1.52 -7.20 -7.35
C VAL A 212 -1.20 -6.63 -8.72
N PHE A 213 -0.55 -5.47 -8.78
CA PHE A 213 -0.21 -4.81 -10.04
C PHE A 213 1.10 -4.02 -9.91
N SER A 214 1.63 -3.55 -11.04
CA SER A 214 2.83 -2.71 -11.07
C SER A 214 2.46 -1.22 -11.10
N ILE A 215 2.87 -0.48 -10.07
CA ILE A 215 2.71 0.99 -10.03
C ILE A 215 3.68 1.73 -10.95
N PHE A 216 4.66 1.01 -11.53
CA PHE A 216 5.61 1.61 -12.45
C PHE A 216 5.08 1.73 -13.87
N LYS A 217 4.04 0.95 -14.21
CA LYS A 217 3.37 1.00 -15.51
C LYS A 217 2.38 2.17 -15.49
N ALA A 218 2.63 3.17 -16.32
CA ALA A 218 1.79 4.37 -16.38
C ALA A 218 0.30 4.02 -16.63
N GLY A 219 -0.57 4.68 -15.88
CA GLY A 219 -2.03 4.49 -15.90
C GLY A 219 -2.51 3.16 -15.34
N ALA A 220 -1.64 2.31 -14.78
CA ALA A 220 -2.05 1.00 -14.27
C ALA A 220 -3.04 1.12 -13.10
N LEU A 221 -2.85 2.10 -12.21
CA LEU A 221 -3.76 2.33 -11.10
C LEU A 221 -5.16 2.69 -11.61
N LYS A 222 -5.24 3.58 -12.59
CA LYS A 222 -6.49 3.95 -13.25
C LYS A 222 -7.16 2.75 -13.91
N ARG A 223 -6.44 1.94 -14.70
CA ARG A 223 -6.98 0.73 -15.35
C ARG A 223 -7.56 -0.25 -14.33
N VAL A 224 -6.86 -0.49 -13.22
CA VAL A 224 -7.38 -1.32 -12.13
C VAL A 224 -8.67 -0.74 -11.55
N VAL A 225 -8.71 0.55 -11.26
CA VAL A 225 -9.90 1.22 -10.70
C VAL A 225 -11.09 1.22 -11.67
N MET A 226 -10.82 1.25 -12.97
CA MET A 226 -11.84 1.15 -14.02
C MET A 226 -12.30 -0.28 -14.29
N GLY A 227 -11.71 -1.29 -13.63
CA GLY A 227 -12.05 -2.70 -13.81
C GLY A 227 -11.45 -3.34 -15.06
N GLU A 228 -10.44 -2.72 -15.67
CA GLU A 228 -9.74 -3.26 -16.83
C GLU A 228 -8.80 -4.43 -16.45
N ASP A 229 -8.33 -5.17 -17.46
CA ASP A 229 -7.38 -6.27 -17.27
C ASP A 229 -5.97 -5.73 -16.97
N GLU A 230 -5.70 -5.52 -15.68
CA GLU A 230 -4.41 -5.13 -15.16
C GLU A 230 -4.12 -5.91 -13.87
N GLY A 231 -2.89 -6.43 -13.77
CA GLY A 231 -2.49 -7.17 -12.58
C GLY A 231 -3.09 -8.57 -12.46
N THR A 232 -3.09 -9.09 -11.24
CA THR A 232 -3.75 -10.34 -10.86
C THR A 232 -4.81 -10.04 -9.80
N LEU A 233 -6.03 -10.51 -10.01
CA LEU A 233 -7.09 -10.49 -8.99
C LEU A 233 -6.99 -11.72 -8.09
N VAL A 234 -6.91 -11.51 -6.78
CA VAL A 234 -7.10 -12.54 -5.77
C VAL A 234 -8.46 -12.33 -5.12
N HIS A 235 -9.30 -13.36 -5.15
CA HIS A 235 -10.68 -13.28 -4.68
C HIS A 235 -11.10 -14.55 -3.94
N VAL A 236 -12.28 -14.51 -3.31
CA VAL A 236 -12.91 -15.69 -2.69
C VAL A 236 -13.38 -16.64 -3.76
#